data_AF-A0A350QQA4-F1
#
_entry.id   AF-A0A350QQA4-F1
#
_cell.length_a   1.000
_cell.length_b   1.000
_cell.length_c   1.000
_cell.angle_alpha   90.00
_cell.angle_beta   90.00
_cell.angle_gamma   90.00
#
_symmetry.space_group_name_H-M   'P 1'
#
loop_
_entity.id
_entity.type
_entity.pdbx_description
1 polymer ?
#
loop_
_entity_poly.entity_id
_entity_poly.type
_entity_poly.pdbx_seq_one_letter_code
_entity_poly.pdbx_strand_id
1 'polypeptide(L)'
;LPVMSGGVPADVLFVNSSGRSSFMDMTSGTRLRASDLPVLNHPLALYLIHSFSLFAPETPTTIGGRWLDRGVYAYVGSCNEPLLGAFRPASHMIRQISLFVPFIVASRLFEGEFSKPWRLVTIGDPLMLLEQPSKRPLNVLKNTFEVDEADSDVRADLVKRLRDEEPLTPDMLRDLHLLGQDDLAVGLWERRGDDVTPELAREILPVLFHKRDTRSFRDAFRRAGEPDGEPREMLWTLHGGRSSNLRSAADLSLFERNLRSTLMAQDLETLLPSIVRVRGTGSERAAIVSAMNRQPGQADMNQLKALLEKHPR
;
A
#
# COMPACT_ATOMS: atom_id res chain seq x y z
N LEU A 1 -1.55 12.90 -1.40
CA LEU A 1 -1.74 11.45 -1.15
C LEU A 1 -3.00 11.08 -0.33
N PRO A 2 -3.60 11.91 0.56
CA PRO A 2 -4.85 11.53 1.26
C PRO A 2 -6.10 11.39 0.35
N VAL A 3 -5.92 11.56 -0.97
CA VAL A 3 -6.94 11.34 -2.03
C VAL A 3 -6.89 9.90 -2.59
N MET A 4 -5.96 9.06 -2.12
CA MET A 4 -5.70 7.71 -2.67
C MET A 4 -6.05 6.59 -1.67
N SER A 5 -7.23 6.68 -1.05
CA SER A 5 -7.69 5.73 -0.02
C SER A 5 -7.97 4.31 -0.54
N GLY A 6 -8.16 4.14 -1.86
CA GLY A 6 -8.23 2.82 -2.52
C GLY A 6 -7.03 2.60 -3.42
N GLY A 7 -5.85 2.88 -2.88
CA GLY A 7 -4.54 2.71 -3.50
C GLY A 7 -4.23 3.60 -4.70
N VAL A 8 -3.02 3.37 -5.24
CA VAL A 8 -2.43 4.10 -6.37
C VAL A 8 -2.75 3.34 -7.67
N PRO A 9 -3.55 3.90 -8.59
CA PRO A 9 -3.95 3.23 -9.82
C PRO A 9 -2.95 3.48 -10.96
N ALA A 10 -1.65 3.57 -10.67
CA ALA A 10 -0.62 3.92 -11.64
C ALA A 10 0.54 2.92 -11.62
N ASP A 11 1.04 2.56 -12.80
CA ASP A 11 2.19 1.65 -12.97
C ASP A 11 3.53 2.36 -12.80
N VAL A 12 3.53 3.69 -12.91
CA VAL A 12 4.72 4.53 -12.74
C VAL A 12 4.34 5.77 -11.95
N LEU A 13 5.08 6.06 -10.88
CA LEU A 13 4.84 7.20 -10.02
C LEU A 13 6.09 8.08 -9.94
N PHE A 14 5.89 9.38 -10.19
CA PHE A 14 6.91 10.41 -9.98
C PHE A 14 6.51 11.27 -8.78
N VAL A 15 7.40 11.38 -7.81
CA VAL A 15 7.14 12.12 -6.57
C VAL A 15 8.29 13.06 -6.29
N ASN A 16 7.96 14.31 -5.97
CA ASN A 16 8.90 15.31 -5.47
C ASN A 16 8.44 15.78 -4.10
N SER A 17 9.30 15.63 -3.11
CA SER A 17 9.03 16.00 -1.72
C SER A 17 10.33 16.31 -0.98
N SER A 18 10.23 16.92 0.20
CA SER A 18 11.33 17.06 1.14
C SER A 18 11.08 16.23 2.40
N GLY A 19 12.09 16.03 3.24
CA GLY A 19 11.92 15.38 4.54
C GLY A 19 13.10 14.49 4.92
N ARG A 20 12.79 13.40 5.63
CA ARG A 20 13.78 12.41 6.11
C ARG A 20 13.26 11.02 5.84
N SER A 21 14.08 10.02 6.11
CA SER A 21 13.72 8.60 5.92
C SER A 21 12.39 8.20 6.55
N SER A 22 11.91 8.82 7.62
CA SER A 22 10.64 8.47 8.29
C SER A 22 9.42 9.30 7.86
N PHE A 23 9.60 10.41 7.14
CA PHE A 23 8.49 11.30 6.76
C PHE A 23 8.75 12.10 5.49
N MET A 24 7.67 12.42 4.78
CA MET A 24 7.62 13.31 3.63
C MET A 24 6.82 14.56 3.94
N ASP A 25 7.40 15.72 3.69
CA ASP A 25 6.70 17.01 3.67
C ASP A 25 6.17 17.26 2.26
N MET A 26 4.85 17.42 2.16
CA MET A 26 4.12 17.67 0.92
C MET A 26 3.85 19.16 0.72
N THR A 27 3.55 19.54 -0.52
CA THR A 27 3.19 20.90 -0.95
C THR A 27 1.83 21.33 -0.38
N SER A 28 1.79 21.62 0.93
CA SER A 28 0.65 22.17 1.70
C SER A 28 0.99 22.29 3.20
N GLY A 29 2.23 22.02 3.61
CA GLY A 29 2.60 21.86 5.02
C GLY A 29 2.13 20.52 5.61
N THR A 30 1.56 19.63 4.80
CA THR A 30 1.15 18.29 5.26
C THR A 30 2.37 17.39 5.34
N ARG A 31 2.63 16.85 6.54
CA ARG A 31 3.62 15.80 6.75
C ARG A 31 2.95 14.44 6.67
N LEU A 32 3.50 13.56 5.85
CA LEU A 32 3.13 12.16 5.72
C LEU A 32 4.24 11.29 6.31
N ARG A 33 3.87 10.32 7.13
CA ARG A 33 4.78 9.29 7.64
C ARG A 33 4.77 8.09 6.70
N ALA A 34 5.71 7.16 6.89
CA ALA A 34 5.70 5.90 6.16
C ALA A 34 4.36 5.14 6.32
N SER A 35 3.77 5.19 7.51
CA SER A 35 2.45 4.61 7.83
C SER A 35 1.28 5.18 7.03
N ASP A 36 1.41 6.41 6.53
CA ASP A 36 0.39 7.15 5.76
C ASP A 36 0.49 6.87 4.25
N LEU A 37 1.57 6.23 3.80
CA LEU A 37 1.64 5.78 2.43
C LEU A 37 0.48 4.79 2.20
N PRO A 38 -0.12 4.73 1.00
CA PRO A 38 -1.20 3.80 0.71
C PRO A 38 -0.67 2.40 0.35
N VAL A 39 -1.49 1.37 0.56
CA VAL A 39 -1.40 0.08 -0.16
C VAL A 39 -1.56 0.32 -1.66
N LEU A 40 -0.82 -0.40 -2.50
CA LEU A 40 -0.88 -0.25 -3.96
C LEU A 40 -1.94 -1.16 -4.55
N ASN A 41 -2.55 -0.74 -5.67
CA ASN A 41 -3.49 -1.58 -6.39
C ASN A 41 -2.78 -2.57 -7.32
N HIS A 42 -1.57 -2.20 -7.73
CA HIS A 42 -0.69 -3.00 -8.58
C HIS A 42 0.77 -2.59 -8.29
N PRO A 43 1.73 -3.51 -8.51
CA PRO A 43 3.15 -3.17 -8.46
C PRO A 43 3.47 -1.98 -9.37
N LEU A 44 4.35 -1.08 -8.94
CA LEU A 44 4.70 0.12 -9.72
C LEU A 44 6.20 0.43 -9.71
N ALA A 45 6.64 1.21 -10.71
CA ALA A 45 7.96 1.84 -10.74
C ALA A 45 7.91 3.24 -10.10
N LEU A 46 8.85 3.55 -9.21
CA LEU A 46 8.87 4.79 -8.45
C LEU A 46 10.11 5.63 -8.74
N TYR A 47 9.89 6.89 -9.12
CA TYR A 47 10.91 7.92 -9.14
C TYR A 47 10.65 8.92 -8.00
N LEU A 48 11.41 8.82 -6.91
CA LEU A 48 11.21 9.66 -5.72
C LEU A 48 12.39 10.61 -5.51
N ILE A 49 12.17 11.88 -5.83
CA ILE A 49 13.00 12.99 -5.38
C ILE A 49 12.62 13.27 -3.93
N HIS A 50 13.44 12.75 -3.02
CA HIS A 50 13.31 12.91 -1.57
C HIS A 50 14.63 12.56 -0.89
N SER A 51 15.02 13.32 0.14
CA SER A 51 16.25 13.07 0.90
C SER A 51 16.12 11.82 1.76
N PHE A 52 17.13 10.95 1.78
CA PHE A 52 17.15 9.73 2.61
C PHE A 52 16.02 8.73 2.29
N SER A 53 15.41 8.79 1.10
CA SER A 53 14.30 7.89 0.75
C SER A 53 14.71 6.42 0.84
N LEU A 54 15.91 6.09 0.38
CA LEU A 54 16.50 4.75 0.40
C LEU A 54 17.65 4.65 1.43
N PHE A 55 17.55 5.35 2.56
CA PHE A 55 18.55 5.25 3.64
C PHE A 55 18.60 3.86 4.29
N ALA A 56 17.44 3.25 4.52
CA ALA A 56 17.29 1.90 5.07
C ALA A 56 16.15 1.17 4.34
N PRO A 57 16.37 0.75 3.07
CA PRO A 57 15.34 0.17 2.21
C PRO A 57 14.70 -1.12 2.76
N GLU A 58 15.38 -1.82 3.65
CA GLU A 58 14.88 -3.01 4.34
C GLU A 58 13.94 -2.71 5.51
N THR A 59 13.77 -1.43 5.89
CA THR A 59 12.99 -1.02 7.06
C THR A 59 11.63 -0.43 6.66
N PRO A 60 10.49 -1.12 6.90
CA PRO A 60 9.15 -0.66 6.50
C PRO A 60 8.65 0.60 7.22
N THR A 61 9.32 1.05 8.28
CA THR A 61 9.00 2.31 8.96
C THR A 61 9.67 3.51 8.29
N THR A 62 10.46 3.28 7.24
CA THR A 62 11.00 4.33 6.37
C THR A 62 10.16 4.50 5.09
N ILE A 63 10.24 5.67 4.46
CA ILE A 63 9.54 6.00 3.22
C ILE A 63 9.89 5.01 2.11
N GLY A 64 11.18 4.83 1.80
CA GLY A 64 11.58 3.91 0.74
C GLY A 64 11.30 2.46 1.09
N GLY A 65 11.59 2.05 2.33
CA GLY A 65 11.30 0.67 2.74
C GLY A 65 9.82 0.33 2.68
N ARG A 66 8.93 1.28 3.03
CA ARG A 66 7.49 1.06 2.91
C ARG A 66 7.00 0.98 1.47
N TRP A 67 7.55 1.78 0.57
CA TRP A 67 7.23 1.68 -0.85
C TRP A 67 7.66 0.32 -1.42
N LEU A 68 8.86 -0.15 -1.07
CA LEU A 68 9.37 -1.47 -1.49
C LEU A 68 8.51 -2.62 -0.91
N ASP A 69 8.18 -2.56 0.38
CA ASP A 69 7.29 -3.50 1.08
C ASP A 69 5.92 -3.64 0.40
N ARG A 70 5.47 -2.62 -0.34
CA ARG A 70 4.17 -2.59 -1.01
C ARG A 70 4.21 -2.91 -2.50
N GLY A 71 5.34 -3.42 -2.99
CA GLY A 71 5.44 -3.89 -4.38
C GLY A 71 6.00 -2.84 -5.36
N VAL A 72 6.70 -1.81 -4.87
CA VAL A 72 7.56 -1.03 -5.78
C VAL A 72 8.72 -1.91 -6.23
N TYR A 73 8.73 -2.27 -7.51
CA TYR A 73 9.69 -3.23 -8.06
C TYR A 73 10.86 -2.56 -8.80
N ALA A 74 10.70 -1.29 -9.18
CA ALA A 74 11.78 -0.45 -9.69
C ALA A 74 11.77 0.90 -8.97
N TYR A 75 12.91 1.35 -8.46
CA TYR A 75 12.99 2.52 -7.60
C TYR A 75 14.22 3.37 -7.96
N VAL A 76 14.03 4.68 -8.14
CA VAL A 76 15.13 5.66 -8.10
C VAL A 76 14.91 6.64 -6.95
N GLY A 77 15.90 6.74 -6.06
CA GLY A 77 15.84 7.56 -4.84
C GLY A 77 17.22 7.95 -4.32
N SER A 78 17.31 8.36 -3.05
CA SER A 78 18.58 8.76 -2.44
C SER A 78 18.85 8.01 -1.13
N CYS A 79 20.09 7.55 -0.93
CA CYS A 79 20.49 6.91 0.33
C CYS A 79 20.87 7.92 1.42
N ASN A 80 21.13 9.17 1.05
CA ASN A 80 21.53 10.24 1.95
C ASN A 80 21.02 11.57 1.36
N GLU A 81 21.26 12.70 2.02
CA GLU A 81 20.93 14.02 1.52
C GLU A 81 21.64 14.28 0.17
N PRO A 82 20.88 14.35 -0.94
CA PRO A 82 21.41 14.59 -2.27
C PRO A 82 21.31 16.08 -2.61
N LEU A 83 22.14 16.54 -3.55
CA LEU A 83 21.89 17.83 -4.20
C LEU A 83 20.69 17.68 -5.13
N LEU A 84 19.79 18.65 -5.14
CA LEU A 84 18.60 18.61 -6.01
C LEU A 84 18.98 18.43 -7.49
N GLY A 85 20.06 19.08 -7.92
CA GLY A 85 20.60 18.97 -9.29
C GLY A 85 21.15 17.57 -9.66
N ALA A 86 21.37 16.68 -8.68
CA ALA A 86 21.77 15.30 -8.96
C ALA A 86 20.61 14.49 -9.56
N PHE A 87 19.37 14.85 -9.27
CA PHE A 87 18.19 14.24 -9.87
C PHE A 87 17.92 14.83 -11.24
N ARG A 88 17.67 13.95 -12.23
CA ARG A 88 17.14 14.39 -13.51
C ARG A 88 15.69 14.89 -13.34
N PRO A 89 15.31 16.07 -13.86
CA PRO A 89 13.93 16.53 -13.79
C PRO A 89 12.94 15.50 -14.37
N ALA A 90 11.78 15.33 -13.71
CA ALA A 90 10.78 14.34 -14.12
C ALA A 90 10.32 14.52 -15.58
N SER A 91 10.19 15.76 -16.05
CA SER A 91 9.86 16.07 -17.45
C SER A 91 10.90 15.50 -18.44
N HIS A 92 12.19 15.54 -18.09
CA HIS A 92 13.25 14.98 -18.91
C HIS A 92 13.25 13.45 -18.88
N MET A 93 12.97 12.86 -17.72
CA MET A 93 12.81 11.40 -17.62
C MET A 93 11.66 10.91 -18.48
N ILE A 94 10.48 11.53 -18.39
CA ILE A 94 9.30 11.17 -19.18
C ILE A 94 9.61 11.24 -20.68
N ARG A 95 10.34 12.27 -21.14
CA ARG A 95 10.79 12.38 -22.54
C ARG A 95 11.69 11.21 -22.95
N GLN A 96 12.65 10.82 -22.13
CA GLN A 96 13.55 9.69 -22.42
C GLN A 96 12.79 8.36 -22.44
N ILE A 97 11.92 8.13 -21.47
CA ILE A 97 11.06 6.95 -21.39
C ILE A 97 10.16 6.86 -22.63
N SER A 98 9.61 7.98 -23.11
CA SER A 98 8.80 8.00 -24.34
C SER A 98 9.57 7.60 -25.62
N LEU A 99 10.90 7.65 -25.56
CA LEU A 99 11.81 7.19 -26.61
C LEU A 99 12.35 5.77 -26.32
N PHE A 100 11.69 5.01 -25.45
CA PHE A 100 12.08 3.66 -25.04
C PHE A 100 13.47 3.58 -24.39
N VAL A 101 13.92 4.65 -23.74
CA VAL A 101 15.09 4.56 -22.86
C VAL A 101 14.68 3.87 -21.55
N PRO A 102 15.42 2.84 -21.10
CA PRO A 102 15.10 2.12 -19.87
C PRO A 102 14.97 3.03 -18.66
N PHE A 103 14.05 2.74 -17.74
CA PHE A 103 13.66 3.62 -16.63
C PHE A 103 14.85 4.09 -15.78
N ILE A 104 15.71 3.16 -15.35
CA ILE A 104 16.90 3.45 -14.53
C ILE A 104 17.96 4.21 -15.34
N VAL A 105 18.13 3.88 -16.62
CA VAL A 105 19.05 4.60 -17.52
C VAL A 105 18.56 6.02 -17.74
N ALA A 106 17.26 6.19 -17.98
CA ALA A 106 16.61 7.47 -18.18
C ALA A 106 16.75 8.39 -16.95
N SER A 107 16.93 7.84 -15.74
CA SER A 107 17.09 8.63 -14.52
C SER A 107 18.51 9.14 -14.27
N ARG A 108 19.53 8.57 -14.94
CA ARG A 108 20.93 8.94 -14.78
C ARG A 108 21.28 10.19 -15.57
N LEU A 109 22.15 11.01 -15.00
CA LEU A 109 22.87 12.06 -15.72
C LEU A 109 24.19 11.46 -16.20
N PHE A 110 24.50 11.61 -17.48
CA PHE A 110 25.73 11.06 -18.10
C PHE A 110 26.78 12.14 -18.38
N GLU A 111 26.40 13.41 -18.27
CA GLU A 111 27.25 14.57 -18.55
C GLU A 111 27.24 15.55 -17.38
N GLY A 112 28.27 16.40 -17.32
CA GLY A 112 28.43 17.42 -16.28
C GLY A 112 28.87 16.88 -14.92
N GLU A 113 28.83 17.76 -13.91
CA GLU A 113 29.30 17.46 -12.55
C GLU A 113 28.50 16.32 -11.90
N PHE A 114 27.21 16.19 -12.28
CA PHE A 114 26.31 15.16 -11.77
C PHE A 114 26.40 13.80 -12.46
N SER A 115 27.38 13.59 -13.35
CA SER A 115 27.62 12.30 -14.03
C SER A 115 28.17 11.19 -13.12
N LYS A 116 28.76 11.56 -11.98
CA LYS A 116 29.31 10.63 -10.98
C LYS A 116 28.22 10.04 -10.06
N PRO A 117 28.49 8.98 -9.28
CA PRO A 117 27.52 8.51 -8.29
C PRO A 117 27.26 9.54 -7.18
N TRP A 118 26.08 10.19 -7.18
CA TRP A 118 25.72 11.28 -6.26
C TRP A 118 24.75 10.88 -5.15
N ARG A 119 25.04 9.81 -4.40
CA ARG A 119 24.17 9.29 -3.32
C ARG A 119 22.76 8.89 -3.80
N LEU A 120 22.58 8.81 -5.11
CA LEU A 120 21.37 8.28 -5.74
C LEU A 120 21.50 6.76 -5.87
N VAL A 121 20.42 6.07 -5.50
CA VAL A 121 20.32 4.62 -5.53
C VAL A 121 19.22 4.23 -6.50
N THR A 122 19.47 3.15 -7.23
CA THR A 122 18.55 2.57 -8.22
C THR A 122 18.35 1.10 -7.90
N ILE A 123 17.09 0.66 -7.83
CA ILE A 123 16.67 -0.73 -7.60
C ILE A 123 15.81 -1.16 -8.79
N GLY A 124 15.94 -2.42 -9.22
CA GLY A 124 15.16 -3.00 -10.33
C GLY A 124 16.05 -3.37 -11.53
N ASP A 125 15.40 -3.85 -12.60
CA ASP A 125 16.08 -4.21 -13.85
C ASP A 125 16.60 -2.95 -14.57
N PRO A 126 17.91 -2.82 -14.84
CA PRO A 126 18.48 -1.67 -15.53
C PRO A 126 17.96 -1.49 -16.97
N LEU A 127 17.43 -2.55 -17.60
CA LEU A 127 16.89 -2.54 -18.96
C LEU A 127 15.37 -2.48 -19.00
N MET A 128 14.70 -2.32 -17.85
CA MET A 128 13.25 -2.21 -17.79
C MET A 128 12.73 -1.04 -18.63
N LEU A 129 11.88 -1.37 -19.62
CA LEU A 129 11.11 -0.40 -20.37
C LEU A 129 9.77 -0.15 -19.68
N LEU A 130 9.31 1.10 -19.71
CA LEU A 130 7.97 1.45 -19.26
C LEU A 130 7.07 1.57 -20.49
N GLU A 131 6.21 0.58 -20.68
CA GLU A 131 5.31 0.48 -21.82
C GLU A 131 3.87 0.36 -21.34
N GLN A 132 2.93 0.86 -22.14
CA GLN A 132 1.51 0.61 -21.89
C GLN A 132 1.20 -0.85 -22.26
N PRO A 133 0.61 -1.65 -21.36
CA PRO A 133 0.31 -3.07 -21.64
C PRO A 133 -0.49 -3.29 -22.93
N SER A 134 -1.35 -2.33 -23.30
CA SER A 134 -2.17 -2.40 -24.52
C SER A 134 -1.41 -2.22 -25.84
N LYS A 135 -0.18 -1.69 -25.82
CA LYS A 135 0.57 -1.30 -27.03
C LYS A 135 1.52 -2.37 -27.56
N ARG A 136 1.80 -3.40 -26.76
CA ARG A 136 2.43 -4.63 -27.22
C ARG A 136 1.69 -5.79 -26.57
N PRO A 137 0.73 -6.44 -27.27
CA PRO A 137 0.33 -7.75 -26.83
C PRO A 137 1.61 -8.58 -26.72
N LEU A 138 1.86 -9.18 -25.55
CA LEU A 138 2.95 -10.14 -25.41
C LEU A 138 2.78 -11.11 -26.57
N ASN A 139 3.79 -11.18 -27.45
CA ASN A 139 3.79 -12.21 -28.48
C ASN A 139 3.75 -13.52 -27.70
N VAL A 140 2.62 -14.20 -27.74
CA VAL A 140 2.52 -15.57 -27.25
C VAL A 140 3.64 -16.31 -27.95
N LEU A 141 4.68 -16.65 -27.20
CA LEU A 141 5.80 -17.39 -27.75
C LEU A 141 5.18 -18.66 -28.33
N LYS A 142 5.22 -18.81 -29.66
CA LYS A 142 4.61 -19.97 -30.34
C LYS A 142 5.21 -21.30 -29.88
N ASN A 143 6.36 -21.23 -29.21
CA ASN A 143 7.04 -22.33 -28.54
C ASN A 143 7.06 -22.05 -27.03
N THR A 144 5.89 -21.92 -26.41
CA THR A 144 5.81 -22.19 -24.97
C THR A 144 6.24 -23.63 -24.76
N PHE A 145 7.03 -23.89 -23.72
CA PHE A 145 7.22 -25.23 -23.18
C PHE A 145 5.85 -25.92 -23.13
N GLU A 146 5.78 -27.23 -23.44
CA GLU A 146 4.58 -28.00 -23.14
C GLU A 146 4.28 -27.73 -21.67
N VAL A 147 3.24 -26.95 -21.45
CA VAL A 147 2.79 -26.61 -20.13
C VAL A 147 2.22 -27.93 -19.62
N ASP A 148 2.86 -28.54 -18.62
CA ASP A 148 2.42 -29.81 -18.04
C ASP A 148 0.91 -29.75 -17.76
N GLU A 149 0.20 -30.89 -17.82
CA GLU A 149 -1.25 -31.02 -17.53
C GLU A 149 -1.70 -30.39 -16.18
N ALA A 150 -0.76 -29.95 -15.35
CA ALA A 150 -0.97 -29.29 -14.07
C ALA A 150 -1.32 -27.79 -14.17
N ASP A 151 -1.05 -27.10 -15.29
CA ASP A 151 -1.35 -25.67 -15.41
C ASP A 151 -2.69 -25.47 -16.11
N SER A 152 -3.70 -25.10 -15.32
CA SER A 152 -5.04 -24.82 -15.81
C SER A 152 -5.18 -23.38 -16.33
N ASP A 153 -5.91 -23.21 -17.44
CA ASP A 153 -6.34 -21.88 -17.88
C ASP A 153 -7.40 -21.36 -16.91
N VAL A 154 -6.96 -20.50 -15.98
CA VAL A 154 -7.79 -19.88 -14.94
C VAL A 154 -9.04 -19.20 -15.51
N ARG A 155 -8.93 -18.56 -16.68
CA ARG A 155 -10.09 -17.89 -17.30
C ARG A 155 -11.08 -18.92 -17.84
N ALA A 156 -10.59 -19.93 -18.55
CA ALA A 156 -11.44 -20.97 -19.11
C ALA A 156 -12.15 -21.77 -18.00
N ASP A 157 -11.43 -22.12 -16.94
CA ASP A 157 -11.99 -22.81 -15.77
C ASP A 157 -13.05 -21.96 -15.07
N LEU A 158 -12.74 -20.71 -14.75
CA LEU A 158 -13.70 -19.80 -14.11
C LEU A 158 -14.98 -19.61 -14.95
N VAL A 159 -14.84 -19.44 -16.27
CA VAL A 159 -16.00 -19.30 -17.18
C VAL A 159 -16.86 -20.57 -17.16
N LYS A 160 -16.23 -21.75 -17.11
CA LYS A 160 -16.95 -23.02 -17.01
C LYS A 160 -17.71 -23.10 -15.69
N ARG A 161 -17.05 -22.85 -14.56
CA ARG A 161 -17.64 -22.91 -13.21
C ARG A 161 -18.79 -21.92 -13.03
N LEU A 162 -18.66 -20.71 -13.57
CA LEU A 162 -19.74 -19.70 -13.57
C LEU A 162 -20.92 -20.11 -14.46
N ARG A 163 -20.67 -20.77 -15.59
CA ARG A 163 -21.72 -21.29 -16.49
C ARG A 163 -22.46 -22.47 -15.87
N ASP A 164 -21.74 -23.34 -15.18
CA ASP A 164 -22.27 -24.51 -14.50
C ASP A 164 -22.97 -24.13 -13.18
N GLU A 165 -23.05 -22.83 -12.86
CA GLU A 165 -23.67 -22.26 -11.66
C GLU A 165 -23.12 -22.88 -10.36
N GLU A 166 -21.82 -23.19 -10.35
CA GLU A 166 -21.17 -23.73 -9.16
C GLU A 166 -21.28 -22.74 -7.97
N PRO A 167 -21.40 -23.25 -6.72
CA PRO A 167 -21.35 -22.42 -5.54
C PRO A 167 -20.08 -21.55 -5.51
N LEU A 168 -20.24 -20.27 -5.17
CA LEU A 168 -19.12 -19.35 -5.10
C LEU A 168 -18.08 -19.82 -4.09
N THR A 169 -16.87 -20.10 -4.56
CA THR A 169 -15.73 -20.48 -3.71
C THR A 169 -14.75 -19.31 -3.53
N PRO A 170 -13.90 -19.35 -2.48
CA PRO A 170 -12.82 -18.37 -2.30
C PRO A 170 -11.91 -18.25 -3.54
N ASP A 171 -11.56 -19.38 -4.17
CA ASP A 171 -10.72 -19.37 -5.38
C ASP A 171 -11.38 -18.64 -6.55
N MET A 172 -12.70 -18.77 -6.75
CA MET A 172 -13.39 -18.02 -7.80
C MET A 172 -13.29 -16.50 -7.60
N LEU A 173 -13.37 -16.02 -6.35
CA LEU A 173 -13.19 -14.59 -6.06
C LEU A 173 -11.76 -14.14 -6.33
N ARG A 174 -10.77 -14.96 -5.97
CA ARG A 174 -9.36 -14.71 -6.28
C ARG A 174 -9.13 -14.65 -7.79
N ASP A 175 -9.68 -15.58 -8.54
CA ASP A 175 -9.53 -15.66 -10.00
C ASP A 175 -10.21 -14.47 -10.69
N LEU A 176 -11.41 -14.09 -10.24
CA LEU A 176 -12.08 -12.88 -10.71
C LEU A 176 -11.22 -11.64 -10.47
N HIS A 177 -10.62 -11.52 -9.28
CA HIS A 177 -9.75 -10.42 -8.94
C HIS A 177 -8.48 -10.38 -9.82
N LEU A 178 -7.81 -11.53 -9.99
CA LEU A 178 -6.63 -11.67 -10.86
C LEU A 178 -6.94 -11.34 -12.33
N LEU A 179 -8.15 -11.64 -12.79
CA LEU A 179 -8.64 -11.34 -14.13
C LEU A 179 -9.21 -9.91 -14.27
N GLY A 180 -9.14 -9.10 -13.22
CA GLY A 180 -9.66 -7.73 -13.19
C GLY A 180 -11.18 -7.63 -13.29
N GLN A 181 -11.91 -8.70 -12.98
CA GLN A 181 -13.37 -8.80 -13.01
C GLN A 181 -14.01 -8.40 -11.66
N ASP A 182 -13.51 -7.31 -11.07
CA ASP A 182 -13.89 -6.85 -9.73
C ASP A 182 -15.41 -6.57 -9.60
N ASP A 183 -16.07 -6.04 -10.64
CA ASP A 183 -17.52 -5.78 -10.59
C ASP A 183 -18.35 -7.07 -10.52
N LEU A 184 -17.90 -8.13 -11.19
CA LEU A 184 -18.54 -9.44 -11.12
C LEU A 184 -18.30 -10.08 -9.75
N ALA A 185 -17.09 -9.96 -9.20
CA ALA A 185 -16.78 -10.42 -7.85
C ALA A 185 -17.67 -9.77 -6.79
N VAL A 186 -17.86 -8.44 -6.86
CA VAL A 186 -18.78 -7.72 -5.96
C VAL A 186 -20.23 -8.19 -6.15
N GLY A 187 -20.69 -8.31 -7.40
CA GLY A 187 -22.06 -8.76 -7.68
C GLY A 187 -22.34 -10.19 -7.19
N LEU A 188 -21.37 -11.09 -7.25
CA LEU A 188 -21.48 -12.44 -6.70
C LEU A 188 -21.44 -12.45 -5.17
N TRP A 189 -20.57 -11.64 -4.57
CA TRP A 189 -20.49 -11.44 -3.13
C TRP A 189 -21.81 -10.95 -2.53
N GLU A 190 -22.42 -9.91 -3.11
CA GLU A 190 -23.66 -9.30 -2.62
C GLU A 190 -24.85 -10.28 -2.62
N ARG A 191 -24.85 -11.25 -3.54
CA ARG A 191 -25.92 -12.27 -3.62
C ARG A 191 -25.85 -13.33 -2.52
N ARG A 192 -24.73 -13.48 -1.82
CA ARG A 192 -24.56 -14.51 -0.77
C ARG A 192 -25.31 -14.19 0.52
N GLY A 193 -25.58 -12.91 0.79
CA GLY A 193 -26.28 -12.48 2.00
C GLY A 193 -25.55 -12.93 3.27
N ASP A 194 -26.20 -13.79 4.07
CA ASP A 194 -25.65 -14.28 5.35
C ASP A 194 -24.80 -15.56 5.21
N ASP A 195 -24.83 -16.22 4.04
CA ASP A 195 -24.08 -17.46 3.77
C ASP A 195 -22.61 -17.18 3.37
N VAL A 196 -21.91 -16.41 4.20
CA VAL A 196 -20.54 -15.98 3.96
C VAL A 196 -19.60 -16.69 4.93
N THR A 197 -18.70 -17.51 4.39
CA THR A 197 -17.62 -18.11 5.20
C THR A 197 -16.50 -17.09 5.46
N PRO A 198 -15.70 -17.25 6.52
CA PRO A 198 -14.55 -16.38 6.79
C PRO A 198 -13.53 -16.33 5.65
N GLU A 199 -13.33 -17.45 4.95
CA GLU A 199 -12.40 -17.56 3.82
C GLU A 199 -12.89 -16.74 2.63
N LEU A 200 -14.18 -16.85 2.31
CA LEU A 200 -14.80 -16.05 1.25
C LEU A 200 -14.74 -14.55 1.59
N ALA A 201 -15.00 -14.20 2.85
CA ALA A 201 -14.90 -12.83 3.33
C ALA A 201 -13.48 -12.27 3.27
N ARG A 202 -12.45 -13.12 3.36
CA ARG A 202 -11.05 -12.72 3.24
C ARG A 202 -10.67 -12.43 1.78
N GLU A 203 -11.08 -13.27 0.85
CA GLU A 203 -10.72 -13.13 -0.58
C GLU A 203 -11.37 -11.92 -1.25
N ILE A 204 -12.52 -11.44 -0.76
CA ILE A 204 -13.19 -10.25 -1.32
C ILE A 204 -12.55 -8.92 -0.87
N LEU A 205 -11.69 -8.92 0.16
CA LEU A 205 -11.14 -7.69 0.74
C LEU A 205 -10.36 -6.82 -0.26
N PRO A 206 -9.44 -7.36 -1.10
CA PRO A 206 -8.73 -6.57 -2.11
C PRO A 206 -9.68 -5.89 -3.10
N VAL A 207 -10.72 -6.60 -3.54
CA VAL A 207 -11.74 -6.09 -4.47
C VAL A 207 -12.49 -4.91 -3.84
N LEU A 208 -12.97 -5.06 -2.60
CA LEU A 208 -13.69 -3.99 -1.89
C LEU A 208 -12.77 -2.79 -1.59
N PHE A 209 -11.49 -3.05 -1.32
CA PHE A 209 -10.47 -2.04 -1.13
C PHE A 209 -10.28 -1.19 -2.41
N HIS A 210 -10.10 -1.83 -3.56
CA HIS A 210 -9.99 -1.16 -4.86
C HIS A 210 -11.22 -0.33 -5.21
N LYS A 211 -12.41 -0.88 -4.96
CA LYS A 211 -13.69 -0.19 -5.15
C LYS A 211 -13.96 0.91 -4.12
N ARG A 212 -13.11 1.04 -3.10
CA ARG A 212 -13.24 2.00 -1.99
C ARG A 212 -14.55 1.85 -1.20
N ASP A 213 -15.17 0.67 -1.25
CA ASP A 213 -16.38 0.39 -0.48
C ASP A 213 -16.01 0.14 0.98
N THR A 214 -15.86 1.25 1.71
CA THR A 214 -15.42 1.22 3.11
C THR A 214 -16.42 0.48 4.01
N ARG A 215 -17.72 0.49 3.68
CA ARG A 215 -18.74 -0.15 4.50
C ARG A 215 -18.66 -1.66 4.33
N SER A 216 -18.73 -2.13 3.10
CA SER A 216 -18.68 -3.56 2.81
C SER A 216 -17.32 -4.14 3.17
N PHE A 217 -16.22 -3.40 2.97
CA PHE A 217 -14.89 -3.82 3.40
C PHE A 217 -14.83 -4.08 4.90
N ARG A 218 -15.35 -3.18 5.74
CA ARG A 218 -15.35 -3.38 7.20
C ARG A 218 -16.23 -4.54 7.64
N ASP A 219 -17.34 -4.77 6.95
CA ASP A 219 -18.20 -5.92 7.23
C ASP A 219 -17.49 -7.23 6.89
N ALA A 220 -16.96 -7.34 5.67
CA ALA A 220 -16.15 -8.46 5.22
C ALA A 220 -14.93 -8.70 6.14
N PHE A 221 -14.23 -7.63 6.56
CA PHE A 221 -13.06 -7.73 7.42
C PHE A 221 -13.40 -8.35 8.80
N ARG A 222 -14.57 -8.00 9.35
CA ARG A 222 -15.06 -8.62 10.60
C ARG A 222 -15.46 -10.08 10.37
N ARG A 223 -16.18 -10.38 9.29
CA ARG A 223 -16.59 -11.76 8.93
C ARG A 223 -15.38 -12.67 8.66
N ALA A 224 -14.30 -12.12 8.14
CA ALA A 224 -13.03 -12.81 7.93
C ALA A 224 -12.23 -13.08 9.22
N GLY A 225 -12.74 -12.69 10.39
CA GLY A 225 -12.06 -12.89 11.66
C GLY A 225 -10.94 -11.89 11.96
N GLU A 226 -11.03 -10.66 11.45
CA GLU A 226 -10.06 -9.58 11.64
C GLU A 226 -8.60 -9.98 11.24
N PRO A 227 -8.38 -10.32 9.96
CA PRO A 227 -7.11 -10.85 9.48
C PRO A 227 -5.92 -9.88 9.65
N ASP A 228 -4.72 -10.43 9.86
CA ASP A 228 -3.45 -9.70 9.89
C ASP A 228 -2.82 -9.54 8.48
N GLY A 229 -1.71 -8.81 8.39
CA GLY A 229 -0.94 -8.58 7.17
C GLY A 229 -1.56 -7.50 6.30
N GLU A 230 -1.58 -7.75 4.99
CA GLU A 230 -2.07 -6.81 4.00
C GLU A 230 -3.55 -6.38 4.21
N PRO A 231 -4.51 -7.26 4.54
CA PRO A 231 -5.87 -6.84 4.90
C PRO A 231 -5.94 -5.77 6.00
N ARG A 232 -5.06 -5.87 7.02
CA ARG A 232 -4.97 -4.88 8.10
C ARG A 232 -4.42 -3.55 7.56
N GLU A 233 -3.41 -3.60 6.70
CA GLU A 233 -2.89 -2.40 6.03
C GLU A 233 -3.94 -1.74 5.13
N MET A 234 -4.76 -2.52 4.43
CA MET A 234 -5.89 -2.03 3.63
C MET A 234 -6.95 -1.33 4.50
N LEU A 235 -7.29 -1.91 5.66
CA LEU A 235 -8.18 -1.28 6.65
C LEU A 235 -7.68 0.10 7.06
N TRP A 236 -6.39 0.21 7.40
CA TRP A 236 -5.76 1.48 7.75
C TRP A 236 -5.65 2.45 6.58
N THR A 237 -5.40 1.96 5.37
CA THR A 237 -5.29 2.81 4.17
C THR A 237 -6.64 3.41 3.77
N LEU A 238 -7.73 2.63 3.83
CA LEU A 238 -9.10 3.13 3.63
C LEU A 238 -9.46 4.18 4.69
N HIS A 239 -8.82 4.11 5.85
CA HIS A 239 -9.01 5.06 6.94
C HIS A 239 -8.12 6.31 6.85
N GLY A 240 -6.90 6.18 6.33
CA GLY A 240 -5.73 7.08 6.47
C GLY A 240 -5.83 8.51 5.93
N GLY A 241 -7.02 8.99 5.56
CA GLY A 241 -7.30 10.42 5.33
C GLY A 241 -8.41 10.99 6.21
N ARG A 242 -8.97 10.18 7.12
CA ARG A 242 -10.22 10.44 7.85
C ARG A 242 -10.14 10.09 9.35
N SER A 243 -8.93 9.98 9.91
CA SER A 243 -8.72 9.60 11.31
C SER A 243 -9.41 10.51 12.32
N SER A 244 -9.57 11.79 11.99
CA SER A 244 -10.32 12.76 12.77
C SER A 244 -11.85 12.55 12.75
N ASN A 245 -12.38 11.62 11.95
CA ASN A 245 -13.82 11.46 11.70
C ASN A 245 -14.44 10.17 12.28
N LEU A 246 -13.72 9.33 13.02
CA LEU A 246 -14.38 8.20 13.70
C LEU A 246 -15.31 8.74 14.79
N ARG A 247 -16.59 8.38 14.68
CA ARG A 247 -17.66 8.73 15.63
C ARG A 247 -18.32 7.50 16.25
N SER A 248 -18.13 6.32 15.66
CA SER A 248 -18.71 5.06 16.14
C SER A 248 -17.76 4.37 17.12
N ALA A 249 -18.26 4.01 18.30
CA ALA A 249 -17.51 3.21 19.27
C ALA A 249 -17.15 1.81 18.72
N ALA A 250 -17.98 1.26 17.83
CA ALA A 250 -17.72 -0.02 17.18
C ALA A 250 -16.56 0.09 16.17
N ASP A 251 -16.53 1.14 15.36
CA ASP A 251 -15.42 1.38 14.43
C ASP A 251 -14.13 1.68 15.19
N LEU A 252 -14.20 2.52 16.22
CA LEU A 252 -13.04 2.83 17.04
C LEU A 252 -12.44 1.57 17.68
N SER A 253 -13.29 0.70 18.23
CA SER A 253 -12.85 -0.58 18.79
C SER A 253 -12.24 -1.51 17.73
N LEU A 254 -12.75 -1.48 16.49
CA LEU A 254 -12.16 -2.24 15.38
C LEU A 254 -10.72 -1.79 15.09
N PHE A 255 -10.48 -0.48 14.95
CA PHE A 255 -9.13 0.05 14.71
C PHE A 255 -8.20 -0.16 15.89
N GLU A 256 -8.68 0.00 17.13
CA GLU A 256 -7.88 -0.28 18.32
C GLU A 256 -7.48 -1.75 18.42
N ARG A 257 -8.33 -2.71 18.04
CA ARG A 257 -7.93 -4.13 17.99
C ARG A 257 -6.91 -4.40 16.90
N ASN A 258 -6.97 -3.66 15.81
CA ASN A 258 -6.17 -3.87 14.61
C ASN A 258 -5.00 -2.89 14.45
N LEU A 259 -4.42 -2.38 15.54
CA LEU A 259 -3.17 -1.61 15.48
C LEU A 259 -2.06 -2.43 14.81
N ARG A 260 -1.31 -1.84 13.89
CA ARG A 260 -0.23 -2.52 13.16
C ARG A 260 0.98 -2.68 14.09
N SER A 261 1.55 -3.88 14.14
CA SER A 261 2.58 -4.27 15.11
C SER A 261 3.89 -3.47 15.04
N THR A 262 4.22 -2.93 13.86
CA THR A 262 5.43 -2.12 13.61
C THR A 262 5.15 -0.62 13.56
N LEU A 263 3.90 -0.21 13.72
CA LEU A 263 3.43 1.18 13.63
C LEU A 263 2.46 1.51 14.77
N MET A 264 2.47 0.73 15.85
CA MET A 264 1.39 0.72 16.85
C MET A 264 1.24 2.09 17.51
N ALA A 265 2.35 2.74 17.81
CA ALA A 265 2.35 4.07 18.41
C ALA A 265 1.77 5.13 17.45
N GLN A 266 2.08 5.04 16.16
CA GLN A 266 1.62 5.98 15.14
C GLN A 266 0.13 5.81 14.86
N ASP A 267 -0.32 4.56 14.76
CA ASP A 267 -1.71 4.18 14.61
C ASP A 267 -2.53 4.69 15.81
N LEU A 268 -2.03 4.48 17.03
CA LEU A 268 -2.71 4.94 18.23
C LEU A 268 -2.75 6.47 18.30
N GLU A 269 -1.63 7.17 18.07
CA GLU A 269 -1.57 8.64 18.04
C GLU A 269 -2.62 9.22 17.07
N THR A 270 -2.82 8.55 15.94
CA THR A 270 -3.83 8.89 14.93
C THR A 270 -5.26 8.71 15.44
N LEU A 271 -5.51 7.72 16.31
CA LEU A 271 -6.83 7.45 16.90
C LEU A 271 -7.15 8.31 18.12
N LEU A 272 -6.15 8.81 18.86
CA LEU A 272 -6.34 9.53 20.13
C LEU A 272 -7.41 10.63 20.07
N PRO A 273 -7.46 11.52 19.06
CA PRO A 273 -8.51 12.54 18.98
C PRO A 273 -9.92 11.96 18.88
N SER A 274 -10.07 10.83 18.20
CA SER A 274 -11.35 10.12 18.09
C SER A 274 -11.69 9.33 19.34
N ILE A 275 -10.69 8.82 20.07
CA ILE A 275 -10.88 8.20 21.39
C ILE A 275 -11.45 9.21 22.38
N VAL A 276 -10.85 10.40 22.48
CA VAL A 276 -11.34 11.48 23.34
C VAL A 276 -12.76 11.87 22.99
N ARG A 277 -13.05 12.00 21.70
CA ARG A 277 -14.38 12.40 21.24
C ARG A 277 -15.47 11.38 21.60
N VAL A 278 -15.17 10.09 21.45
CA VAL A 278 -16.16 9.01 21.61
C VAL A 278 -16.28 8.54 23.06
N ARG A 279 -15.17 8.50 23.81
CA ARG A 279 -15.11 7.94 25.17
C ARG A 279 -14.87 8.99 26.27
N GLY A 280 -14.60 10.24 25.89
CA GLY A 280 -14.32 11.34 26.81
C GLY A 280 -12.83 11.52 27.13
N THR A 281 -12.50 12.73 27.62
CA THR A 281 -11.15 13.11 28.06
C THR A 281 -10.64 12.19 29.17
N GLY A 282 -9.36 11.81 29.09
CA GLY A 282 -8.71 10.88 30.03
C GLY A 282 -8.68 9.43 29.52
N SER A 283 -9.47 9.11 28.49
CA SER A 283 -9.49 7.77 27.87
C SER A 283 -8.23 7.46 27.07
N GLU A 284 -7.45 8.47 26.68
CA GLU A 284 -6.20 8.34 25.93
C GLU A 284 -5.20 7.45 26.68
N ARG A 285 -5.07 7.68 27.99
CA ARG A 285 -4.11 6.97 28.83
C ARG A 285 -4.43 5.48 28.88
N ALA A 286 -5.70 5.12 29.05
CA ALA A 286 -6.13 3.73 29.07
C ALA A 286 -5.84 3.04 27.74
N ALA A 287 -6.05 3.72 26.62
CA ALA A 287 -5.72 3.20 25.29
C ALA A 287 -4.21 3.01 25.09
N ILE A 288 -3.38 3.96 25.54
CA ILE A 288 -1.91 3.86 25.48
C ILE A 288 -1.40 2.68 26.32
N VAL A 289 -1.89 2.53 27.55
CA VAL A 289 -1.51 1.40 28.41
C VAL A 289 -1.97 0.07 27.82
N SER A 290 -3.18 0.01 27.25
CA SER A 290 -3.68 -1.19 26.56
C SER A 290 -2.79 -1.58 25.38
N ALA A 291 -2.34 -0.62 24.57
CA ALA A 291 -1.41 -0.86 23.47
C ALA A 291 -0.04 -1.36 23.98
N MET A 292 0.50 -0.76 25.04
CA MET A 292 1.76 -1.22 25.66
C MET A 292 1.67 -2.67 26.17
N ASN A 293 0.52 -3.07 26.71
CA ASN A 293 0.30 -4.43 27.21
C ASN A 293 0.30 -5.50 26.11
N ARG A 294 0.21 -5.11 24.82
CA ARG A 294 0.34 -6.02 23.69
C ARG A 294 1.80 -6.39 23.36
N GLN A 295 2.74 -5.89 24.17
CA GLN A 295 4.18 -6.15 24.02
C GLN A 295 4.71 -5.81 22.61
N PRO A 296 4.52 -4.55 22.13
CA PRO A 296 5.09 -4.13 20.86
C PRO A 296 6.62 -4.18 20.88
N GLY A 297 7.21 -4.14 19.68
CA GLY A 297 8.66 -4.08 19.52
C GLY A 297 9.28 -2.88 20.25
N GLN A 298 10.57 -2.97 20.57
CA GLN A 298 11.27 -1.99 21.42
C GLN A 298 11.14 -0.53 20.93
N ALA A 299 11.20 -0.33 19.61
CA ALA A 299 11.06 1.01 19.01
C ALA A 299 9.66 1.61 19.25
N ASP A 300 8.60 0.83 19.02
CA ASP A 300 7.22 1.24 19.26
C ASP A 300 6.93 1.41 20.76
N MET A 301 7.48 0.54 21.60
CA MET A 301 7.38 0.67 23.06
C MET A 301 7.94 2.01 23.54
N ASN A 302 9.08 2.45 23.00
CA ASN A 302 9.67 3.75 23.34
C ASN A 302 8.78 4.91 22.88
N GLN A 303 8.16 4.80 21.70
CA GLN A 303 7.23 5.82 21.19
C GLN A 303 5.94 5.88 22.02
N LEU A 304 5.39 4.74 22.44
CA LEU A 304 4.23 4.68 23.32
C LEU A 304 4.51 5.29 24.69
N LYS A 305 5.71 5.07 25.27
CA LYS A 305 6.13 5.74 26.51
C LYS A 305 6.17 7.25 26.34
N ALA A 306 6.76 7.74 25.25
CA ALA A 306 6.79 9.17 24.94
C ALA A 306 5.37 9.76 24.72
N LEU A 307 4.44 8.99 24.14
CA LEU A 307 3.03 9.39 24.04
C LEU A 307 2.38 9.46 25.43
N LEU A 308 2.65 8.48 26.31
CA LEU A 308 2.11 8.46 27.66
C LEU A 308 2.54 9.69 28.49
N GLU A 309 3.78 10.15 28.30
CA GLU A 309 4.32 11.35 28.95
C GLU A 309 3.62 12.64 28.49
N LYS A 310 3.17 12.71 27.22
CA LYS A 310 2.43 13.86 26.68
C LYS A 310 1.00 13.98 27.20
N HIS A 311 0.45 12.90 27.76
CA HIS A 311 -0.90 12.85 28.34
C HIS A 311 -0.83 12.58 29.85
N PRO A 312 -0.28 13.52 30.66
CA PRO A 312 -0.33 13.43 32.11
C PRO A 312 -1.77 13.54 32.62
N ARG A 313 -1.97 13.06 33.85
CA ARG A 313 -3.29 12.94 34.51
C ARG A 313 -4.11 14.22 34.48
#